data_AF-A0A848SWB2-F1
#
_entry.id   AF-A0A848SWB2-F1
#
_cell.length_a   1.000
_cell.length_b   1.000
_cell.length_c   1.000
_cell.angle_alpha   90.00
_cell.angle_beta   90.00
_cell.angle_gamma   90.00
#
_symmetry.space_group_name_H-M   'P 1'
#
loop_
_entity.id
_entity.type
_entity.pdbx_description
1 polymer ?
#
loop_
_entity_poly.entity_id
_entity_poly.type
_entity_poly.pdbx_seq_one_letter_code
_entity_poly.pdbx_strand_id
1 'polypeptide(L)' 'MHKSPFHGFSVEFAEHRLYNPGESSRNIDWKVYARTNKLFTKKYEEETNLRCQIVIDASSSMFYPRDAKVNKINFSIVAA' A
#
# COMPACT_ATOMS: atom_id res chain seq x y z
N MET A 1 8.77 3.81 1.83
CA MET A 1 7.33 3.47 1.99
C MET A 1 6.75 3.33 0.59
N HIS A 2 6.31 2.14 0.20
CA HIS A 2 5.75 1.90 -1.14
C HIS A 2 4.36 2.55 -1.21
N LYS A 3 4.25 3.68 -1.92
CA LYS A 3 2.96 4.32 -2.20
C LYS A 3 2.32 3.66 -3.43
N SER A 4 1.05 3.29 -3.35
CA SER A 4 0.33 2.82 -4.54
C SER A 4 0.16 3.96 -5.54
N PRO A 5 0.28 3.67 -6.85
CA PRO A 5 -0.08 4.61 -7.90
C PRO A 5 -1.60 4.80 -8.05
N PHE A 6 -2.41 3.95 -7.43
CA PHE A 6 -3.87 3.98 -7.46
C PHE A 6 -4.45 4.73 -6.25
N HIS A 7 -5.59 5.39 -6.48
CA HIS A 7 -6.35 6.12 -5.47
C HIS A 7 -7.70 5.41 -5.27
N GLY A 8 -7.97 4.98 -4.04
CA GLY A 8 -9.12 4.17 -3.68
C GLY A 8 -9.70 4.51 -2.31
N PHE A 9 -10.64 3.70 -1.85
CA PHE A 9 -11.46 3.94 -0.66
C PHE A 9 -10.72 3.52 0.62
N SER A 10 -9.82 4.37 1.10
CA SER A 10 -9.17 4.20 2.40
C SER A 10 -9.77 5.11 3.48
N VAL A 11 -9.40 4.86 4.74
CA VAL A 11 -9.85 5.61 5.92
C VAL A 11 -8.98 6.85 6.16
N GLU A 12 -7.74 6.87 5.67
CA GLU A 12 -6.80 7.96 5.90
C GLU A 12 -6.93 9.09 4.88
N PHE A 13 -7.05 10.31 5.39
CA PHE A 13 -7.19 11.53 4.61
C PHE A 13 -5.88 11.85 3.88
N ALA A 14 -5.92 12.00 2.55
CA ALA A 14 -4.76 12.39 1.75
C ALA A 14 -4.69 13.92 1.58
N GLU A 15 -5.68 14.51 0.93
CA GLU A 15 -5.68 15.93 0.58
C GLU A 15 -7.07 16.47 0.22
N HIS A 16 -7.21 17.79 0.29
CA HIS A 16 -8.33 18.53 -0.29
C HIS A 16 -7.95 19.00 -1.70
N ARG A 17 -8.69 18.57 -2.71
CA ARG A 17 -8.54 19.03 -4.09
C ARG A 17 -9.73 19.91 -4.48
N LEU A 18 -9.51 20.94 -5.29
CA LEU A 18 -10.61 21.70 -5.90
C LEU A 18 -11.47 20.75 -6.75
N TYR A 19 -12.78 20.82 -6.56
CA TYR A 19 -13.74 20.02 -7.32
C TYR A 19 -13.76 20.46 -8.79
N ASN A 20 -13.63 19.50 -9.70
CA ASN A 20 -13.81 19.75 -11.13
C ASN A 20 -15.20 19.29 -11.61
N PRO A 21 -15.89 20.06 -12.47
CA PRO A 21 -17.13 19.63 -13.09
C PRO A 21 -16.98 18.29 -13.81
N GLY A 22 -17.80 17.30 -13.44
CA GLY A 22 -17.73 15.94 -13.97
C GLY A 22 -17.17 14.90 -12.99
N GLU A 23 -16.55 15.34 -11.89
CA GLU A 23 -16.18 14.45 -10.79
C GLU A 23 -17.40 14.07 -9.93
N SER A 24 -17.32 12.95 -9.20
CA SER A 24 -18.43 12.49 -8.35
C SER A 24 -18.64 13.44 -7.16
N SER A 25 -19.88 13.83 -6.91
CA SER A 25 -20.28 14.66 -5.76
C SER A 25 -20.22 13.93 -4.41
N ARG A 26 -20.02 12.60 -4.42
CA ARG A 26 -20.04 11.75 -3.21
C ARG A 26 -18.96 12.13 -2.19
N ASN A 27 -17.83 12.66 -2.64
CA ASN A 27 -16.68 12.96 -1.80
C ASN A 27 -16.50 14.47 -1.51
N ILE A 28 -17.53 15.29 -1.74
CA ILE A 28 -17.48 16.74 -1.47
C ILE A 28 -17.43 17.01 0.04
N ASP A 29 -16.52 17.88 0.47
CA ASP A 29 -16.52 18.40 1.85
C ASP A 29 -17.49 19.58 1.99
N TRP A 30 -18.71 19.25 2.41
CA TRP A 30 -19.75 20.26 2.68
C TRP A 30 -19.39 21.20 3.85
N LYS A 31 -18.57 20.76 4.81
CA LYS A 31 -18.14 21.63 5.93
C LYS A 31 -17.17 22.70 5.48
N VAL A 32 -16.22 22.34 4.59
CA VAL A 32 -15.29 23.32 4.00
C VAL A 32 -16.04 24.23 3.04
N TYR A 33 -16.98 23.70 2.26
CA TYR A 33 -17.84 24.52 1.40
C TYR A 33 -18.60 25.59 2.19
N ALA A 34 -19.24 25.22 3.30
CA ALA A 34 -20.00 26.16 4.13
C ALA A 34 -19.13 27.33 4.68
N ARG A 35 -17.82 27.12 4.84
CA ARG A 35 -16.88 28.14 5.35
C ARG A 35 -16.21 28.98 4.27
N THR A 36 -15.99 28.40 3.10
CA THR A 36 -15.12 29.00 2.06
C THR A 36 -15.86 29.34 0.77
N ASN A 37 -17.11 28.88 0.64
CA ASN A 37 -17.93 28.97 -0.57
C ASN A 37 -17.26 28.37 -1.82
N LYS A 38 -16.28 27.48 -1.62
CA LYS A 38 -15.52 26.79 -2.65
C LYS A 38 -15.72 25.28 -2.51
N LEU A 39 -15.90 24.59 -3.63
CA LEU A 39 -16.10 23.15 -3.66
C LEU A 39 -14.74 22.45 -3.59
N PHE A 40 -14.58 21.63 -2.56
CA PHE A 40 -13.41 20.76 -2.37
C PHE A 40 -13.87 19.30 -2.29
N THR A 41 -13.12 18.42 -2.95
CA THR A 41 -13.28 16.97 -2.89
C THR A 41 -12.24 16.39 -1.94
N LYS A 42 -12.67 15.51 -1.03
CA LYS A 42 -11.76 14.72 -0.18
C LYS A 42 -11.21 13.55 -0.98
N LYS A 43 -9.88 13.43 -1.00
CA LYS A 43 -9.21 12.20 -1.41
C LYS A 43 -8.73 11.44 -0.18
N TYR A 44 -8.86 10.12 -0.25
CA TYR A 44 -8.32 9.20 0.74
C TYR A 44 -7.13 8.46 0.12
N GLU A 45 -6.09 8.19 0.91
CA GLU A 45 -4.87 7.51 0.44
C GLU A 45 -5.10 6.01 0.44
N GLU A 46 -5.13 5.37 -0.74
CA GLU A 46 -5.41 3.93 -0.84
C GLU A 46 -4.40 3.09 -0.06
N GLU A 47 -4.85 2.32 0.94
CA GLU A 47 -4.03 1.24 1.48
C GLU A 47 -3.86 0.17 0.39
N THR A 48 -2.63 0.03 -0.09
CA THR A 48 -2.33 -0.96 -1.11
C THR A 48 -2.25 -2.31 -0.43
N ASN A 49 -3.10 -3.25 -0.81
CA ASN A 49 -2.88 -4.65 -0.46
C ASN A 49 -1.57 -5.11 -1.14
N LEU A 50 -0.48 -5.16 -0.37
CA LEU A 50 0.80 -5.65 -0.87
C LEU A 50 0.69 -7.15 -1.10
N ARG A 51 0.53 -7.56 -2.37
CA ARG A 51 0.61 -8.96 -2.76
C ARG A 51 2.08 -9.34 -2.95
N CYS A 52 2.66 -10.00 -1.96
CA CYS A 52 4.03 -10.54 -2.02
C CYS A 52 4.00 -12.06 -2.27
N GLN A 53 4.99 -12.56 -3.00
CA GLN A 53 5.29 -13.98 -3.11
C GLN A 53 6.75 -14.19 -2.71
N ILE A 54 6.96 -15.07 -1.73
CA ILE A 54 8.31 -15.47 -1.31
C ILE A 54 8.59 -16.81 -1.97
N VAL A 55 9.63 -16.84 -2.80
CA VAL A 55 10.09 -18.05 -3.49
C VAL A 55 11.48 -18.38 -2.95
N ILE A 56 11.61 -19.56 -2.37
CA ILE A 56 12.85 -20.04 -1.77
C ILE A 56 13.51 -21.01 -2.75
N ASP A 57 14.79 -20.78 -3.07
CA ASP A 57 15.59 -21.73 -3.84
C ASP A 57 15.82 -23.03 -3.05
N ALA A 58 15.67 -24.17 -3.71
CA ALA A 58 15.89 -25.51 -3.15
C ALA A 58 17.07 -26.24 -3.82
N SER A 59 17.93 -25.50 -4.54
CA SER A 59 19.13 -26.04 -5.17
C SER A 59 20.12 -26.63 -4.16
N SER A 60 21.04 -27.47 -4.64
CA SER A 60 22.06 -28.13 -3.81
C SER A 60 22.93 -27.16 -3.00
N SER A 61 23.11 -25.94 -3.49
CA SER A 61 23.90 -24.89 -2.84
C SER A 61 23.28 -24.38 -1.52
N MET A 62 21.96 -24.53 -1.37
CA MET A 62 21.21 -24.09 -0.19
C MET A 62 21.40 -25.02 1.02
N PHE A 63 21.95 -26.22 0.80
CA PHE A 63 22.34 -27.14 1.86
C PHE A 63 23.72 -26.85 2.45
N TYR A 64 24.41 -25.78 2.03
CA TYR A 64 25.70 -25.40 2.60
C TYR A 64 25.55 -24.59 3.90
N PRO A 65 26.37 -24.83 4.94
CA PRO A 65 27.26 -25.98 5.11
C PRO A 65 26.43 -27.24 5.43
N ARG A 66 26.80 -28.39 4.85
CA ARG A 66 26.02 -29.63 4.98
C ARG A 66 25.97 -30.14 6.42
N ASP A 67 27.06 -29.96 7.15
CA ASP A 67 27.24 -30.49 8.51
C ASP A 67 27.00 -29.42 9.60
N ALA A 68 26.47 -28.25 9.22
CA ALA A 68 26.14 -27.21 10.18
C ALA A 68 24.73 -27.42 10.74
N LYS A 69 24.56 -27.06 12.02
CA LYS A 69 23.24 -27.04 12.69
C LYS A 69 22.23 -26.12 11.97
N VAL A 70 22.73 -25.09 11.28
CA VAL A 70 21.96 -24.18 10.45
C VAL A 70 22.63 -24.08 9.09
N ASN A 71 21.91 -24.42 8.04
CA ASN A 71 22.32 -24.21 6.65
C ASN A 71 21.50 -23.07 6.02
N LYS A 72 21.82 -22.69 4.78
CA LYS A 72 21.13 -21.59 4.08
C LYS A 72 19.64 -21.86 3.92
N ILE A 73 19.20 -23.08 3.63
CA ILE A 73 17.78 -23.38 3.46
C ILE A 73 17.01 -23.22 4.78
N ASN A 74 17.57 -23.68 5.91
CA ASN A 74 16.96 -23.49 7.21
C ASN A 74 16.88 -22.00 7.59
N PHE A 75 17.92 -21.23 7.27
CA PHE A 75 17.90 -19.78 7.48
C PHE A 75 16.81 -19.10 6.64
N SER A 76 16.71 -19.44 5.35
CA SER A 76 15.71 -18.85 4.43
C SER A 76 14.27 -19.17 4.82
N ILE A 77 14.00 -20.34 5.40
CA ILE A 77 12.67 -20.70 5.90
C ILE A 77 12.29 -19.84 7.13
N VAL A 78 13.25 -19.52 7.99
CA VAL A 78 12.99 -18.73 9.22
C VAL A 78 12.92 -17.23 8.93
N ALA A 79 13.64 -16.76 7.92
CA ALA A 79 13.70 -15.35 7.55
C ALA A 79 12.57 -14.89 6.61
N ALA A 80 11.88 -15.83 5.97
CA ALA A 80 10.70 -15.60 5.13
C ALA A 80 9.46 -15.36 5.99
#